data_AF-A0A316JIA6-F1
#
_entry.id   AF-A0A316JIA6-F1
#
_cell.length_a   1.000
_cell.length_b   1.000
_cell.length_c   1.000
_cell.angle_alpha   90.00
_cell.angle_beta   90.00
_cell.angle_gamma   90.00
#
_symmetry.space_group_name_H-M   'P 1'
#
loop_
_entity.id
_entity.type
_entity.pdbx_description
1 polymer ?
#
loop_
_entity_poly.entity_id
_entity_poly.type
_entity_poly.pdbx_seq_one_letter_code
_entity_poly.pdbx_strand_id
1 'polypeptide(L)'
;MAEAPSFSLDLPDPESDSISSMEFLARIEEAWAICDRFDLQTEIWRGRILRSVRDRERRGGDTRGGGFLQWLREQEISKTRAYALIQLAESADHMLGEGVLEETSVNNFSKRAFMETAQSDPEVQLMIGEAANDGQQITRKQVRQLTDEFTAATSPLLPEEIRERTANNLLPPKAVAPLVKELAKLPDDQQEDLRKVLREEPELERVKDVTSTARWLSKASEAGLAVRAFQQGELDLDKAMQEALRLDALGLLSDAVGQAQALESAVLKLHTSWRRLNGLQERLWVESGSSTPHLRELLTALQTLSGNTMRVSLGELAGGKRVRLQLVEESPDQLEAPAIAVLAQAG
;
A
#
# COMPACT_ATOMS: atom_id res chain seq x y z
N MET A 1 -30.28 -27.86 -12.54
CA MET A 1 -29.20 -26.88 -12.76
C MET A 1 -27.91 -27.67 -12.75
N ALA A 2 -27.08 -27.57 -13.79
CA ALA A 2 -25.85 -28.35 -13.86
C ALA A 2 -24.84 -27.75 -12.89
N GLU A 3 -24.38 -28.57 -11.94
CA GLU A 3 -23.29 -28.28 -11.01
C GLU A 3 -22.04 -27.94 -11.85
N ALA A 4 -21.50 -26.74 -11.67
CA ALA A 4 -20.27 -26.36 -12.37
C ALA A 4 -19.14 -27.26 -11.84
N PRO A 5 -18.37 -27.94 -12.71
CA PRO A 5 -17.36 -28.89 -12.26
C PRO A 5 -16.32 -28.17 -11.39
N SER A 6 -16.03 -28.72 -10.21
CA SER A 6 -14.94 -28.28 -9.34
C SER A 6 -13.61 -28.39 -10.10
N PHE A 7 -12.98 -27.26 -10.39
CA PHE A 7 -11.70 -27.22 -11.08
C PHE A 7 -10.57 -27.40 -10.05
N SER A 8 -10.08 -28.64 -9.94
CA SER A 8 -9.02 -29.04 -9.00
C SER A 8 -7.79 -29.56 -9.75
N LEU A 9 -6.61 -29.04 -9.41
CA LEU A 9 -5.32 -29.46 -9.96
C LEU A 9 -4.49 -30.13 -8.86
N ASP A 10 -3.83 -31.24 -9.20
CA ASP A 10 -2.89 -31.93 -8.31
C ASP A 10 -1.51 -31.27 -8.42
N LEU A 11 -1.18 -30.37 -7.48
CA LEU A 11 0.11 -29.70 -7.44
C LEU A 11 1.13 -30.56 -6.68
N PRO A 12 2.37 -30.72 -7.21
CA PRO A 12 3.41 -31.42 -6.47
C PRO A 12 3.73 -30.67 -5.16
N ASP A 13 3.90 -31.42 -4.07
CA ASP A 13 4.33 -30.86 -2.80
C ASP A 13 5.71 -30.21 -2.99
N PRO A 14 5.83 -28.88 -2.79
CA PRO A 14 7.12 -28.23 -2.92
C PRO A 14 8.13 -28.91 -2.02
N GLU A 15 7.78 -29.27 -0.77
CA GLU A 15 8.67 -29.79 0.29
C GLU A 15 9.13 -31.24 0.11
N SER A 16 8.52 -31.99 -0.80
CA SER A 16 8.85 -33.40 -1.00
C SER A 16 10.14 -33.62 -1.80
N ASP A 17 11.02 -34.48 -1.28
CA ASP A 17 12.21 -34.98 -2.00
C ASP A 17 11.90 -36.21 -2.88
N SER A 18 10.64 -36.65 -2.95
CA SER A 18 10.25 -37.85 -3.70
C SER A 18 10.34 -37.68 -5.22
N ILE A 19 10.39 -36.44 -5.71
CA ILE A 19 10.46 -36.12 -7.14
C ILE A 19 11.66 -35.22 -7.44
N SER A 20 12.23 -35.41 -8.63
CA SER A 20 13.35 -34.58 -9.10
C SER A 20 12.90 -33.15 -9.42
N SER A 21 13.83 -32.18 -9.43
CA SER A 21 13.49 -30.80 -9.81
C SER A 21 12.97 -30.68 -11.25
N MET A 22 13.45 -31.52 -12.16
CA MET A 22 12.98 -31.55 -13.54
C MET A 22 11.53 -32.05 -13.63
N GLU A 23 11.20 -33.09 -12.86
CA GLU A 23 9.84 -33.66 -12.78
C GLU A 23 8.87 -32.70 -12.09
N PHE A 24 9.32 -32.00 -11.04
CA PHE A 24 8.56 -30.94 -10.40
C PHE A 24 8.19 -29.82 -11.39
N LEU A 25 9.17 -29.30 -12.14
CA LEU A 25 8.94 -28.24 -13.12
C LEU A 25 8.01 -28.68 -14.26
N ALA A 26 8.16 -29.90 -14.77
CA ALA A 26 7.27 -30.44 -15.81
C ALA A 26 5.80 -30.50 -15.35
N ARG A 27 5.55 -30.94 -14.11
CA ARG A 27 4.20 -30.95 -13.52
C ARG A 27 3.64 -29.55 -13.30
N ILE A 28 4.49 -28.60 -12.91
CA ILE A 28 4.12 -27.19 -12.77
C ILE A 28 3.74 -26.58 -14.12
N GLU A 29 4.49 -26.86 -15.18
CA GLU A 29 4.20 -26.38 -16.53
C GLU A 29 2.88 -26.95 -17.06
N GLU A 30 2.61 -28.23 -16.82
CA GLU A 30 1.33 -28.86 -17.17
C GLU A 30 0.16 -28.18 -16.44
N ALA A 31 0.27 -28.00 -15.12
CA ALA A 31 -0.74 -27.29 -14.33
C ALA A 31 -0.94 -25.83 -14.80
N TRP A 32 0.15 -25.15 -15.15
CA TRP A 32 0.12 -23.77 -15.65
C TRP A 32 -0.58 -23.65 -17.01
N ALA A 33 -0.36 -24.61 -17.91
CA ALA A 33 -1.01 -24.64 -19.23
C ALA A 33 -2.53 -24.83 -19.15
N ILE A 34 -3.01 -25.58 -18.15
CA ILE A 34 -4.45 -25.75 -17.91
C ILE A 34 -5.07 -24.42 -17.42
N CYS A 35 -4.28 -23.57 -16.79
CA CYS A 35 -4.70 -22.28 -16.23
C CYS A 35 -4.76 -21.12 -17.25
N ASP A 36 -5.06 -21.40 -18.51
CA ASP A 36 -5.15 -20.37 -19.56
C ASP A 36 -6.54 -19.70 -19.67
N ARG A 37 -7.49 -20.10 -18.81
CA ARG A 37 -8.81 -19.47 -18.70
C ARG A 37 -8.73 -18.12 -17.97
N PHE A 38 -9.58 -17.18 -18.37
CA PHE A 38 -9.66 -15.83 -17.80
C PHE A 38 -10.75 -15.71 -16.71
N ASP A 39 -10.85 -16.70 -15.82
CA ASP A 39 -11.76 -16.65 -14.66
C ASP A 39 -11.00 -16.57 -13.32
N LEU A 40 -11.71 -16.24 -12.25
CA LEU A 40 -11.09 -15.98 -10.95
C LEU A 40 -10.47 -17.25 -10.35
N GLN A 41 -11.15 -18.39 -10.50
CA GLN A 41 -10.67 -19.68 -10.06
C GLN A 41 -9.32 -20.03 -10.69
N THR A 42 -9.17 -19.77 -11.99
CA THR A 42 -7.90 -19.99 -12.69
C THR A 42 -6.81 -19.04 -12.22
N GLU A 43 -7.11 -17.77 -11.93
CA GLU A 43 -6.14 -16.84 -11.33
C GLU A 43 -5.69 -17.27 -9.93
N ILE A 44 -6.60 -17.83 -9.12
CA ILE A 44 -6.27 -18.43 -7.81
C ILE A 44 -5.30 -19.60 -8.01
N TRP A 45 -5.57 -20.50 -8.96
CA TRP A 45 -4.67 -21.61 -9.28
C TRP A 45 -3.30 -21.15 -9.77
N ARG A 46 -3.22 -20.12 -10.60
CA ARG A 46 -1.94 -19.49 -10.97
C ARG A 46 -1.18 -18.99 -9.75
N GLY A 47 -1.89 -18.40 -8.78
CA GLY A 47 -1.33 -18.01 -7.49
C GLY A 47 -0.77 -19.18 -6.68
N ARG A 48 -1.50 -20.31 -6.60
CA ARG A 48 -1.04 -21.54 -5.93
C ARG A 48 0.19 -22.15 -6.60
N ILE A 49 0.23 -22.18 -7.94
CA ILE A 49 1.39 -22.63 -8.72
C ILE A 49 2.61 -21.76 -8.42
N LEU A 50 2.46 -20.43 -8.50
CA LEU A 50 3.52 -19.46 -8.21
C LEU A 50 4.06 -19.62 -6.78
N ARG A 51 3.18 -19.89 -5.82
CA ARG A 51 3.56 -20.16 -4.44
C ARG A 51 4.39 -21.44 -4.31
N SER A 52 3.96 -22.53 -4.95
CA SER A 52 4.70 -23.81 -4.95
C SER A 52 6.10 -23.66 -5.54
N VAL A 53 6.24 -22.97 -6.68
CA VAL A 53 7.57 -22.69 -7.27
C VAL A 53 8.43 -21.84 -6.33
N ARG A 54 7.87 -20.77 -5.75
CA ARG A 54 8.58 -19.91 -4.79
C ARG A 54 9.08 -20.72 -3.59
N ASP A 55 8.25 -21.59 -3.04
CA ASP A 55 8.56 -22.35 -1.83
C ASP A 55 9.60 -23.45 -2.12
N ARG A 56 9.53 -24.09 -3.30
CA ARG A 56 10.56 -25.02 -3.80
C ARG A 56 11.94 -24.36 -3.93
N GLU A 57 12.00 -23.18 -4.55
CA GLU A 57 13.24 -22.43 -4.73
C GLU A 57 13.82 -21.92 -3.39
N ARG A 58 12.95 -21.57 -2.44
CA ARG A 58 13.36 -21.15 -1.09
C ARG A 58 14.06 -22.28 -0.33
N ARG A 59 13.67 -23.54 -0.52
CA ARG A 59 14.35 -24.69 0.10
C ARG A 59 15.71 -24.97 -0.52
N GLY A 60 15.89 -24.71 -1.82
CA GLY A 60 17.15 -24.93 -2.55
C GLY A 60 18.35 -24.11 -2.06
N GLY A 61 18.21 -23.34 -0.96
CA GLY A 61 19.29 -22.58 -0.33
C GLY A 61 19.46 -21.17 -0.87
N ASP A 62 18.67 -20.76 -1.87
CA ASP A 62 18.71 -19.41 -2.42
C ASP A 62 17.90 -18.44 -1.55
N THR A 63 18.52 -18.01 -0.45
CA THR A 63 17.97 -17.01 0.49
C THR A 63 17.66 -15.65 -0.16
N ARG A 64 18.13 -15.41 -1.39
CA ARG A 64 17.85 -14.18 -2.15
C ARG A 64 16.74 -14.33 -3.19
N GLY A 65 16.17 -15.53 -3.36
CA GLY A 65 15.06 -15.79 -4.29
C GLY A 65 15.43 -15.58 -5.76
N GLY A 66 16.70 -15.72 -6.12
CA GLY A 66 17.20 -15.58 -7.49
C GLY A 66 16.61 -16.61 -8.46
N GLY A 67 16.45 -17.86 -8.02
CA GLY A 67 15.82 -18.93 -8.81
C GLY A 67 14.36 -18.63 -9.17
N PHE A 68 13.55 -18.22 -8.19
CA PHE A 68 12.17 -17.79 -8.44
C PHE A 68 12.09 -16.57 -9.38
N LEU A 69 12.97 -15.57 -9.19
CA LEU A 69 13.02 -14.40 -10.07
C LEU A 69 13.47 -14.74 -11.50
N GLN A 70 14.31 -15.76 -11.67
CA GLN A 70 14.70 -16.27 -12.98
C GLN A 70 13.51 -16.96 -13.66
N TRP A 71 12.84 -17.86 -12.95
CA TRP A 71 11.66 -18.55 -13.47
C TRP A 71 10.56 -17.55 -13.88
N LEU A 72 10.32 -16.50 -13.08
CA LEU A 72 9.39 -15.42 -13.45
C LEU A 72 9.78 -14.70 -14.75
N ARG A 73 11.07 -14.50 -15.01
CA ARG A 73 11.55 -13.89 -16.27
C ARG A 73 11.28 -14.80 -17.46
N GLU A 74 11.53 -16.11 -17.31
CA GLU A 74 11.29 -17.11 -18.36
C GLU A 74 9.79 -17.22 -18.71
N GLN A 75 8.92 -17.02 -17.72
CA GLN A 75 7.45 -17.00 -17.90
C GLN A 75 6.89 -15.63 -18.27
N GLU A 76 7.73 -14.61 -18.45
CA GLU A 76 7.33 -13.21 -18.75
C GLU A 76 6.38 -12.60 -17.71
N ILE A 77 6.52 -12.98 -16.44
CA ILE A 77 5.69 -12.49 -15.32
C ILE A 77 6.45 -11.44 -14.51
N SER A 78 5.85 -10.28 -14.30
CA SER A 78 6.45 -9.26 -13.41
C SER A 78 6.39 -9.70 -11.95
N LYS A 79 7.41 -9.33 -11.16
CA LYS A 79 7.46 -9.60 -9.72
C LYS A 79 6.17 -9.15 -9.01
N THR A 80 5.71 -7.93 -9.27
CA THR A 80 4.48 -7.38 -8.68
C THR A 80 3.24 -8.21 -9.02
N ARG A 81 3.11 -8.68 -10.27
CA ARG A 81 1.99 -9.54 -10.69
C ARG A 81 2.04 -10.89 -9.99
N ALA A 82 3.22 -11.49 -9.87
CA ALA A 82 3.40 -12.78 -9.20
C ALA A 82 2.95 -12.72 -7.74
N TYR A 83 3.44 -11.74 -6.97
CA TYR A 83 3.04 -11.59 -5.56
C TYR A 83 1.55 -11.26 -5.39
N ALA A 84 0.95 -10.49 -6.29
CA ALA A 84 -0.48 -10.22 -6.26
C ALA A 84 -1.33 -11.49 -6.49
N LEU A 85 -0.88 -12.41 -7.36
CA LEU A 85 -1.56 -13.70 -7.59
C LEU A 85 -1.36 -14.65 -6.40
N ILE A 86 -0.16 -14.68 -5.82
CA ILE A 86 0.11 -15.47 -4.61
C ILE A 86 -0.80 -15.01 -3.47
N GLN A 87 -0.90 -13.70 -3.23
CA GLN A 87 -1.77 -13.13 -2.21
C GLN A 87 -3.25 -13.47 -2.46
N LEU A 88 -3.70 -13.39 -3.73
CA LEU A 88 -5.06 -13.80 -4.09
C LEU A 88 -5.33 -15.26 -3.72
N ALA A 89 -4.38 -16.16 -4.01
CA ALA A 89 -4.52 -17.56 -3.65
C ALA A 89 -4.50 -17.78 -2.14
N GLU A 90 -3.67 -17.05 -1.39
CA GLU A 90 -3.63 -17.15 0.08
C GLU A 90 -4.97 -16.71 0.69
N SER A 91 -5.55 -15.61 0.19
CA SER A 91 -6.90 -15.17 0.56
C SER A 91 -7.97 -16.19 0.22
N ALA A 92 -7.85 -16.89 -0.92
CA ALA A 92 -8.80 -17.92 -1.31
C ALA A 92 -8.69 -19.17 -0.43
N ASP A 93 -7.48 -19.62 -0.12
CA ASP A 93 -7.27 -20.77 0.76
C ASP A 93 -7.84 -20.51 2.16
N HIS A 94 -7.73 -19.28 2.65
CA HIS A 94 -8.34 -18.87 3.92
C HIS A 94 -9.88 -18.90 3.86
N MET A 95 -10.51 -18.22 2.90
CA MET A 95 -11.98 -18.17 2.81
C MET A 95 -12.62 -19.54 2.53
N LEU A 96 -11.97 -20.39 1.72
CA LEU A 96 -12.44 -21.75 1.45
C LEU A 96 -12.17 -22.68 2.64
N GLY A 97 -11.00 -22.57 3.28
CA GLY A 97 -10.58 -23.41 4.40
C GLY A 97 -11.38 -23.18 5.68
N GLU A 98 -11.79 -21.94 5.93
CA GLU A 98 -12.69 -21.59 7.05
C GLU A 98 -14.17 -21.91 6.77
N GLY A 99 -14.49 -22.38 5.56
CA GLY A 99 -15.87 -22.71 5.16
C GLY A 99 -16.77 -21.49 4.93
N VAL A 100 -16.18 -20.29 4.82
CA VAL A 100 -16.90 -19.05 4.53
C VAL A 100 -17.46 -19.04 3.11
N LEU A 101 -16.75 -19.66 2.17
CA LEU A 101 -17.10 -19.70 0.75
C LEU A 101 -17.00 -21.12 0.20
N GLU A 102 -17.94 -21.50 -0.66
CA GLU A 102 -17.87 -22.75 -1.42
C GLU A 102 -17.01 -22.58 -2.69
N GLU A 103 -16.31 -23.62 -3.11
CA GLU A 103 -15.42 -23.57 -4.28
C GLU A 103 -16.18 -23.21 -5.58
N THR A 104 -17.42 -23.67 -5.71
CA THR A 104 -18.32 -23.37 -6.83
C THR A 104 -18.73 -21.90 -6.91
N SER A 105 -18.64 -21.18 -5.80
CA SER A 105 -19.14 -19.81 -5.63
C SER A 105 -18.06 -18.76 -5.88
N VAL A 106 -16.79 -19.18 -6.01
CA VAL A 106 -15.64 -18.28 -6.26
C VAL A 106 -15.86 -17.42 -7.50
N ASN A 107 -16.40 -18.00 -8.58
CA ASN A 107 -16.62 -17.27 -9.82
C ASN A 107 -17.81 -16.29 -9.78
N ASN A 108 -18.53 -16.21 -8.66
CA ASN A 108 -19.53 -15.16 -8.43
C ASN A 108 -18.89 -13.81 -8.03
N PHE A 109 -17.57 -13.77 -7.83
CA PHE A 109 -16.83 -12.56 -7.53
C PHE A 109 -16.05 -12.04 -8.74
N SER A 110 -16.00 -10.72 -8.85
CA SER A 110 -14.85 -10.09 -9.54
C SER A 110 -13.60 -10.18 -8.65
N LYS A 111 -12.41 -10.30 -9.26
CA LYS A 111 -11.11 -10.32 -8.54
C LYS A 111 -10.98 -9.24 -7.46
N ARG A 112 -11.41 -8.01 -7.77
CA ARG A 112 -11.36 -6.88 -6.83
C ARG A 112 -12.34 -7.03 -5.67
N ALA A 113 -13.56 -7.50 -5.95
CA ALA A 113 -14.56 -7.75 -4.92
C ALA A 113 -14.11 -8.88 -3.98
N PHE A 114 -13.52 -9.94 -4.53
CA PHE A 114 -12.98 -11.04 -3.75
C PHE A 114 -11.88 -10.58 -2.78
N MET A 115 -10.89 -9.84 -3.28
CA MET A 115 -9.81 -9.30 -2.45
C MET A 115 -10.32 -8.34 -1.36
N GLU A 116 -11.33 -7.52 -1.66
CA GLU A 116 -11.93 -6.60 -0.69
C GLU A 116 -12.74 -7.36 0.37
N THR A 117 -13.41 -8.45 -0.02
CA THR A 117 -14.13 -9.35 0.89
C THR A 117 -13.14 -10.04 1.84
N ALA A 118 -12.09 -10.66 1.31
CA ALA A 118 -11.09 -11.35 2.12
C ALA A 118 -10.32 -10.45 3.11
N GLN A 119 -10.38 -9.13 2.93
CA GLN A 119 -9.78 -8.14 3.84
C GLN A 119 -10.80 -7.50 4.80
N SER A 120 -12.08 -7.83 4.66
CA SER A 120 -13.15 -7.33 5.54
C SER A 120 -13.22 -8.13 6.84
N ASP A 121 -13.97 -7.63 7.81
CA ASP A 121 -14.21 -8.32 9.08
C ASP A 121 -14.86 -9.71 8.88
N PRO A 122 -14.60 -10.71 9.76
CA PRO A 122 -15.11 -12.07 9.60
C PRO A 122 -16.62 -12.16 9.40
N GLU A 123 -17.40 -11.34 10.12
CA GLU A 123 -18.86 -11.31 9.96
C GLU A 123 -19.28 -10.83 8.56
N VAL A 124 -18.60 -9.82 8.02
CA VAL A 124 -18.83 -9.30 6.66
C VAL A 124 -18.42 -10.34 5.63
N GLN A 125 -17.35 -11.08 5.88
CA GLN A 125 -16.95 -12.21 5.03
C GLN A 125 -18.03 -13.29 4.99
N LEU A 126 -18.60 -13.66 6.14
CA LEU A 126 -19.70 -14.64 6.23
C LEU A 126 -20.93 -14.16 5.46
N MET A 127 -21.40 -12.93 5.71
CA MET A 127 -22.57 -12.38 5.01
C MET A 127 -22.39 -12.34 3.48
N ILE A 128 -21.21 -11.96 3.01
CA ILE A 128 -20.90 -11.92 1.57
C ILE A 128 -20.70 -13.33 1.01
N GLY A 129 -20.08 -14.23 1.78
CA GLY A 129 -19.89 -15.64 1.45
C GLY A 129 -21.22 -16.36 1.25
N GLU A 130 -22.16 -16.21 2.18
CA GLU A 130 -23.53 -16.73 2.07
C GLU A 130 -24.23 -16.20 0.80
N ALA A 131 -24.19 -14.89 0.57
CA ALA A 131 -24.79 -14.30 -0.63
C ALA A 131 -24.17 -14.85 -1.92
N ALA A 132 -22.85 -15.08 -1.94
CA ALA A 132 -22.16 -15.68 -3.07
C ALA A 132 -22.51 -17.16 -3.25
N ASN A 133 -22.67 -17.91 -2.15
CA ASN A 133 -23.07 -19.32 -2.15
C ASN A 133 -24.51 -19.51 -2.67
N ASP A 134 -25.39 -18.56 -2.40
CA ASP A 134 -26.73 -18.49 -2.98
C ASP A 134 -26.74 -18.15 -4.49
N GLY A 135 -25.56 -17.95 -5.10
CA GLY A 135 -25.41 -17.67 -6.52
C GLY A 135 -25.50 -16.19 -6.88
N GLN A 136 -25.49 -15.26 -5.91
CA GLN A 136 -25.52 -13.84 -6.20
C GLN A 136 -24.18 -13.34 -6.71
N GLN A 137 -24.21 -12.50 -7.75
CA GLN A 137 -23.00 -11.87 -8.29
C GLN A 137 -22.52 -10.75 -7.37
N ILE A 138 -21.37 -10.96 -6.74
CA ILE A 138 -20.82 -10.02 -5.76
C ILE A 138 -20.01 -8.94 -6.47
N THR A 139 -20.50 -7.71 -6.35
CA THR A 139 -19.81 -6.53 -6.87
C THR A 139 -19.01 -5.84 -5.78
N ARG A 140 -17.94 -5.15 -6.18
CA ARG A 140 -17.12 -4.33 -5.26
C ARG A 140 -17.95 -3.32 -4.45
N LYS A 141 -18.99 -2.75 -5.08
CA LYS A 141 -19.88 -1.77 -4.44
C LYS A 141 -20.69 -2.40 -3.30
N GLN A 142 -21.13 -3.65 -3.49
CA GLN A 142 -21.89 -4.40 -2.49
C GLN A 142 -21.01 -4.77 -1.29
N VAL A 143 -19.80 -5.27 -1.54
CA VAL A 143 -18.80 -5.54 -0.49
C VAL A 143 -18.60 -4.30 0.36
N ARG A 144 -18.25 -3.17 -0.28
CA ARG A 144 -18.02 -1.91 0.41
C ARG A 144 -19.23 -1.41 1.20
N GLN A 145 -20.43 -1.57 0.66
CA GLN A 145 -21.65 -1.17 1.34
C GLN A 145 -21.87 -1.97 2.63
N LEU A 146 -21.74 -3.30 2.57
CA LEU A 146 -21.88 -4.18 3.74
C LEU A 146 -20.78 -3.93 4.77
N THR A 147 -19.54 -3.72 4.34
CA THR A 147 -18.45 -3.31 5.23
C THR A 147 -18.76 -1.99 5.93
N ASP A 148 -19.25 -0.98 5.19
CA ASP A 148 -19.58 0.33 5.74
C ASP A 148 -20.76 0.24 6.73
N GLU A 149 -21.78 -0.57 6.43
CA GLU A 149 -22.94 -0.85 7.29
C GLU A 149 -22.52 -1.55 8.60
N PHE A 150 -21.73 -2.62 8.49
CA PHE A 150 -21.23 -3.35 9.65
C PHE A 150 -20.33 -2.47 10.53
N THR A 151 -19.42 -1.71 9.90
CA THR A 151 -18.54 -0.78 10.62
C THR A 151 -19.36 0.26 11.40
N ALA A 152 -20.42 0.81 10.79
CA ALA A 152 -21.25 1.82 11.44
C ALA A 152 -22.13 1.25 12.57
N ALA A 153 -22.55 -0.01 12.47
CA ALA A 153 -23.38 -0.67 13.48
C ALA A 153 -22.57 -1.20 14.69
N THR A 154 -21.41 -1.80 14.43
CA THR A 154 -20.68 -2.60 15.42
C THR A 154 -19.48 -1.88 16.03
N SER A 155 -19.05 -0.73 15.46
CA SER A 155 -17.83 -0.07 15.94
C SER A 155 -17.95 0.44 17.38
N PRO A 156 -17.04 0.05 18.29
CA PRO A 156 -17.00 0.56 19.66
C PRO A 156 -16.47 1.99 19.74
N LEU A 157 -15.92 2.52 18.65
CA LEU A 157 -15.34 3.87 18.60
C LEU A 157 -16.41 4.96 18.44
N LEU A 158 -17.67 4.58 18.16
CA LEU A 158 -18.78 5.49 17.94
C LEU A 158 -19.63 5.67 19.21
N PRO A 159 -20.07 6.90 19.53
CA PRO A 159 -21.10 7.13 20.54
C PRO A 159 -22.40 6.35 20.24
N GLU A 160 -23.15 6.00 21.29
CA GLU A 160 -24.43 5.29 21.17
C GLU A 160 -25.43 6.06 20.31
N GLU A 161 -25.42 7.39 20.39
CA GLU A 161 -26.32 8.28 19.66
C GLU A 161 -26.14 8.19 18.14
N ILE A 162 -24.91 7.96 17.67
CA ILE A 162 -24.61 7.77 16.23
C ILE A 162 -25.00 6.36 15.79
N ARG A 163 -24.81 5.35 16.64
CA ARG A 163 -25.23 3.97 16.37
C ARG A 163 -26.76 3.89 16.23
N GLU A 164 -27.49 4.53 17.14
CA GLU A 164 -28.96 4.61 17.09
C GLU A 164 -29.46 5.37 15.86
N ARG A 165 -28.84 6.51 15.51
CA ARG A 165 -29.23 7.27 14.31
C ARG A 165 -28.91 6.54 13.01
N THR A 166 -27.84 5.76 12.98
CA THR A 166 -27.53 4.89 11.84
C THR A 166 -28.55 3.76 11.72
N ALA A 167 -28.92 3.12 12.83
CA ALA A 167 -29.97 2.09 12.87
C ALA A 167 -31.34 2.63 12.44
N ASN A 168 -31.65 3.89 12.78
CA ASN A 168 -32.87 4.58 12.38
C ASN A 168 -32.83 5.14 10.94
N ASN A 169 -31.80 4.81 10.14
CA ASN A 169 -31.59 5.32 8.77
C ASN A 169 -31.48 6.85 8.66
N LEU A 170 -31.19 7.55 9.75
CA LEU A 170 -31.03 9.01 9.77
C LEU A 170 -29.63 9.43 9.29
N LEU A 171 -28.63 8.55 9.44
CA LEU A 171 -27.27 8.76 8.98
C LEU A 171 -26.86 7.67 7.97
N PRO A 172 -26.39 8.04 6.76
CA PRO A 172 -25.91 7.07 5.80
C PRO A 172 -24.60 6.42 6.31
N PRO A 173 -24.49 5.08 6.33
CA PRO A 173 -23.28 4.36 6.76
C PRO A 173 -22.01 4.80 6.01
N LYS A 174 -22.16 5.23 4.75
CA LYS A 174 -21.06 5.76 3.91
C LYS A 174 -20.41 7.03 4.46
N ALA A 175 -21.10 7.80 5.30
CA ALA A 175 -20.53 8.97 5.96
C ALA A 175 -19.85 8.60 7.29
N VAL A 176 -20.36 7.56 7.97
CA VAL A 176 -19.88 7.11 9.29
C VAL A 176 -18.66 6.19 9.17
N ALA A 177 -18.59 5.32 8.17
CA ALA A 177 -17.48 4.39 8.01
C ALA A 177 -16.11 5.09 7.81
N PRO A 178 -15.99 6.18 7.03
CA PRO A 178 -14.75 6.96 6.97
C PRO A 178 -14.35 7.54 8.32
N LEU A 179 -15.31 8.03 9.12
CA LEU A 179 -15.04 8.55 10.45
C LEU A 179 -14.40 7.49 11.34
N VAL A 180 -14.97 6.28 11.39
CA VAL A 180 -14.42 5.18 12.20
C VAL A 180 -12.99 4.83 11.79
N LYS A 181 -12.73 4.80 10.48
CA LYS A 181 -11.39 4.49 9.94
C LYS A 181 -10.36 5.54 10.30
N GLU A 182 -10.72 6.82 10.33
CA GLU A 182 -9.80 7.88 10.74
C GLU A 182 -9.67 7.96 12.26
N LEU A 183 -10.73 7.75 13.04
CA LEU A 183 -10.67 7.70 14.50
C LEU A 183 -9.76 6.57 15.01
N ALA A 184 -9.77 5.41 14.35
CA ALA A 184 -8.91 4.27 14.71
C ALA A 184 -7.41 4.57 14.58
N LYS A 185 -7.02 5.62 13.85
CA LYS A 185 -5.61 6.02 13.67
C LYS A 185 -5.15 7.08 14.67
N LEU A 186 -6.07 7.69 15.41
CA LEU A 186 -5.76 8.79 16.32
C LEU A 186 -5.48 8.26 17.75
N PRO A 187 -4.69 8.99 18.56
CA PRO A 187 -4.52 8.69 19.99
C PRO A 187 -5.84 8.78 20.76
N ASP A 188 -5.94 8.02 21.87
CA ASP A 188 -7.17 7.91 22.67
C ASP A 188 -7.71 9.27 23.16
N ASP A 189 -6.82 10.18 23.58
CA ASP A 189 -7.20 11.53 24.02
C ASP A 189 -7.96 12.31 22.93
N GLN A 190 -7.46 12.27 21.69
CA GLN A 190 -8.09 12.94 20.55
C GLN A 190 -9.38 12.24 20.12
N GLN A 191 -9.45 10.91 20.27
CA GLN A 191 -10.69 10.17 20.03
C GLN A 191 -11.79 10.58 21.02
N GLU A 192 -11.46 10.74 22.31
CA GLU A 192 -12.43 11.15 23.33
C GLU A 192 -12.99 12.55 23.06
N ASP A 193 -12.15 13.50 22.67
CA ASP A 193 -12.59 14.86 22.36
C ASP A 193 -13.52 14.90 21.15
N LEU A 194 -13.20 14.16 20.09
CA LEU A 194 -14.10 14.04 18.93
C LEU A 194 -15.39 13.30 19.29
N ARG A 195 -15.35 12.29 20.17
CA ARG A 195 -16.56 11.60 20.67
C ARG A 195 -17.47 12.51 21.47
N LYS A 196 -16.94 13.42 22.29
CA LYS A 196 -17.74 14.41 23.03
C LYS A 196 -18.50 15.33 22.07
N VAL A 197 -17.82 15.86 21.06
CA VAL A 197 -18.43 16.71 20.02
C VAL A 197 -19.54 15.98 19.27
N LEU A 198 -19.32 14.71 18.93
CA LEU A 198 -20.30 13.88 18.24
C LEU A 198 -21.51 13.50 19.11
N ARG A 199 -21.34 13.42 20.43
CA ARG A 199 -22.45 13.21 21.38
C ARG A 199 -23.34 14.45 21.50
N GLU A 200 -22.74 15.63 21.50
CA GLU A 200 -23.46 16.90 21.62
C GLU A 200 -24.24 17.24 20.33
N GLU A 201 -23.65 16.98 19.16
CA GLU A 201 -24.25 17.30 17.86
C GLU A 201 -24.18 16.12 16.86
N PRO A 202 -25.06 15.10 16.99
CA PRO A 202 -25.02 13.92 16.13
C PRO A 202 -25.69 14.13 14.75
N GLU A 203 -25.43 15.26 14.10
CA GLU A 203 -25.97 15.60 12.77
C GLU A 203 -25.03 15.23 11.62
N LEU A 204 -25.58 15.03 10.42
CA LEU A 204 -24.81 14.58 9.25
C LEU A 204 -23.68 15.55 8.86
N GLU A 205 -23.94 16.85 8.87
CA GLU A 205 -22.92 17.85 8.53
C GLU A 205 -21.79 17.82 9.57
N ARG A 206 -22.12 17.72 10.85
CA ARG A 206 -21.12 17.62 11.91
C ARG A 206 -20.28 16.35 11.83
N VAL A 207 -20.88 15.21 11.46
CA VAL A 207 -20.13 13.97 11.20
C VAL A 207 -19.12 14.17 10.07
N LYS A 208 -19.48 14.88 8.99
CA LYS A 208 -18.54 15.18 7.90
C LYS A 208 -17.42 16.10 8.36
N ASP A 209 -17.74 17.15 9.12
CA ASP A 209 -16.75 18.08 9.66
C ASP A 209 -15.75 17.34 10.55
N VAL A 210 -16.25 16.55 11.52
CA VAL A 210 -15.42 15.75 12.42
C VAL A 210 -14.59 14.73 11.63
N THR A 211 -15.15 14.13 10.58
CA THR A 211 -14.38 13.25 9.67
C THR A 211 -13.23 14.01 9.00
N SER A 212 -13.48 15.24 8.53
CA SER A 212 -12.44 16.07 7.92
C SER A 212 -11.35 16.45 8.93
N THR A 213 -11.73 16.81 10.16
CA THR A 213 -10.81 17.11 11.26
C THR A 213 -9.95 15.90 11.61
N ALA A 214 -10.57 14.74 11.80
CA ALA A 214 -9.86 13.49 12.09
C ALA A 214 -8.88 13.13 10.96
N ARG A 215 -9.30 13.31 9.70
CA ARG A 215 -8.45 13.07 8.54
C ARG A 215 -7.25 14.03 8.50
N TRP A 216 -7.44 15.32 8.79
CA TRP A 216 -6.34 16.28 8.81
C TRP A 216 -5.36 16.01 9.96
N LEU A 217 -5.86 15.64 11.15
CA LEU A 217 -5.04 15.22 12.28
C LEU A 217 -4.20 13.99 11.94
N SER A 218 -4.83 12.93 11.42
CA SER A 218 -4.12 11.70 11.03
C SER A 218 -3.08 11.97 9.95
N LYS A 219 -3.43 12.74 8.90
CA LYS A 219 -2.51 13.10 7.82
C LYS A 219 -1.34 13.94 8.34
N ALA A 220 -1.58 14.92 9.21
CA ALA A 220 -0.55 15.80 9.75
C ALA A 220 0.40 15.03 10.68
N SER A 221 -0.13 14.14 11.51
CA SER A 221 0.66 13.27 12.39
C SER A 221 1.55 12.31 11.60
N GLU A 222 0.97 11.58 10.63
CA GLU A 222 1.73 10.65 9.78
C GLU A 222 2.83 11.35 8.97
N ALA A 223 2.49 12.48 8.33
CA ALA A 223 3.46 13.25 7.57
C ALA A 223 4.52 13.88 8.49
N GLY A 224 4.13 14.33 9.69
CA GLY A 224 5.04 14.91 10.68
C GLY A 224 6.09 13.93 11.18
N LEU A 225 5.73 12.67 11.42
CA LEU A 225 6.68 11.61 11.78
C LEU A 225 7.73 11.35 10.68
N ALA A 226 7.35 11.53 9.41
CA ALA A 226 8.22 11.30 8.27
C ALA A 226 9.17 12.48 7.95
N VAL A 227 8.87 13.69 8.45
CA VAL A 227 9.67 14.89 8.22
C VAL A 227 10.87 14.92 9.18
N ARG A 228 12.07 14.81 8.62
CA ARG A 228 13.33 14.81 9.37
C ARG A 228 13.62 16.17 9.99
N ALA A 229 13.23 17.27 9.34
CA ALA A 229 13.39 18.61 9.89
C ALA A 229 12.70 18.78 11.25
N PHE A 230 11.64 18.03 11.53
CA PHE A 230 10.94 18.07 12.82
C PHE A 230 11.66 17.28 13.92
N GLN A 231 12.56 16.37 13.54
CA GLN A 231 13.34 15.54 14.47
C GLN A 231 14.60 16.25 14.96
N GLN A 232 14.99 17.36 14.32
CA GLN A 232 16.20 18.12 14.63
C GLN A 232 16.00 19.20 15.71
N GLY A 233 14.78 19.34 16.26
CA GLY A 233 14.49 20.31 17.32
C GLY A 233 13.47 19.80 18.33
N GLU A 234 13.29 20.54 19.43
CA GLU A 234 12.23 20.32 20.41
C GLU A 234 10.88 20.82 19.87
N LEU A 235 10.39 20.19 18.79
CA LEU A 235 9.08 20.49 18.23
C LEU A 235 8.01 19.60 18.87
N ASP A 236 7.05 20.22 19.53
CA ASP A 236 5.83 19.56 20.01
C ASP A 236 4.73 19.70 18.95
N LEU A 237 4.70 18.74 18.01
CA LEU A 237 3.74 18.76 16.89
C LEU A 237 2.29 18.65 17.39
N ASP A 238 2.05 17.95 18.50
CA ASP A 238 0.71 17.77 19.05
C ASP A 238 0.14 19.10 19.56
N LYS A 239 0.95 19.90 20.27
CA LYS A 239 0.55 21.27 20.65
C LYS A 239 0.32 22.17 19.44
N ALA A 240 1.17 22.09 18.41
CA ALA A 240 0.97 22.86 17.18
C ALA A 240 -0.33 22.50 16.46
N MET A 241 -0.71 21.21 16.44
CA MET A 241 -1.98 20.75 15.90
C MET A 241 -3.17 21.26 16.72
N GLN A 242 -3.08 21.27 18.06
CA GLN A 242 -4.11 21.85 18.93
C GLN A 242 -4.29 23.36 18.71
N GLU A 243 -3.19 24.11 18.55
CA GLU A 243 -3.24 25.53 18.23
C GLU A 243 -3.88 25.78 16.85
N ALA A 244 -3.52 24.97 15.85
CA ALA A 244 -4.10 25.06 14.51
C ALA A 244 -5.59 24.70 14.50
N LEU A 245 -6.02 23.73 15.32
CA LEU A 245 -7.43 23.40 15.50
C LEU A 245 -8.19 24.58 16.11
N ARG A 246 -7.64 25.24 17.14
CA ARG A 246 -8.25 26.43 17.74
C ARG A 246 -8.37 27.60 16.75
N LEU A 247 -7.45 27.71 15.80
CA LEU A 247 -7.43 28.75 14.77
C LEU A 247 -8.24 28.39 13.51
N ASP A 248 -8.88 27.22 13.47
CA ASP A 248 -9.53 26.66 12.26
C ASP A 248 -8.59 26.59 11.04
N ALA A 249 -7.30 26.38 11.30
CA ALA A 249 -6.22 26.35 10.31
C ALA A 249 -5.60 24.95 10.16
N LEU A 250 -6.25 23.91 10.70
CA LEU A 250 -5.72 22.54 10.69
C LEU A 250 -5.50 22.00 9.28
N GLY A 251 -6.38 22.31 8.33
CA GLY A 251 -6.20 21.93 6.92
C GLY A 251 -4.93 22.52 6.31
N LEU A 252 -4.63 23.80 6.60
CA LEU A 252 -3.41 24.47 6.15
C LEU A 252 -2.16 23.86 6.76
N LEU A 253 -2.19 23.56 8.07
CA LEU A 253 -1.08 22.87 8.74
C LEU A 253 -0.84 21.49 8.12
N SER A 254 -1.89 20.69 7.95
CA SER A 254 -1.82 19.35 7.36
C SER A 254 -1.21 19.37 5.95
N ASP A 255 -1.59 20.35 5.13
CA ASP A 255 -1.03 20.52 3.81
C ASP A 255 0.42 21.03 3.84
N ALA A 256 0.77 21.96 4.73
CA ALA A 256 2.14 22.44 4.90
C ALA A 256 3.09 21.31 5.32
N VAL A 257 2.69 20.48 6.30
CA VAL A 257 3.46 19.32 6.75
C VAL A 257 3.60 18.29 5.62
N GLY A 258 2.51 18.03 4.88
CA GLY A 258 2.56 17.14 3.71
C GLY A 258 3.51 17.65 2.61
N GLN A 259 3.55 18.96 2.36
CA GLN A 259 4.51 19.54 1.41
C GLN A 259 5.96 19.46 1.91
N ALA A 260 6.18 19.64 3.22
CA ALA A 260 7.50 19.45 3.82
C ALA A 260 8.01 18.01 3.60
N GLN A 261 7.16 17.01 3.88
CA GLN A 261 7.47 15.61 3.62
C GLN A 261 7.78 15.34 2.13
N ALA A 262 6.95 15.89 1.24
CA ALA A 262 7.14 15.75 -0.20
C ALA A 262 8.49 16.35 -0.65
N LEU A 263 8.85 17.52 -0.14
CA LEU A 263 10.11 18.20 -0.44
C LEU A 263 11.31 17.38 0.02
N GLU A 264 11.33 16.89 1.27
CA GLU A 264 12.43 16.05 1.76
C GLU A 264 12.57 14.75 0.94
N SER A 265 11.44 14.11 0.61
CA SER A 265 11.45 12.91 -0.22
C SER A 265 12.00 13.19 -1.63
N ALA A 266 11.72 14.37 -2.18
CA ALA A 266 12.21 14.79 -3.49
C ALA A 266 13.71 15.10 -3.45
N VAL A 267 14.19 15.75 -2.38
CA VAL A 267 15.61 16.00 -2.15
C VAL A 267 16.39 14.68 -2.03
N LEU A 268 15.86 13.69 -1.30
CA LEU A 268 16.49 12.37 -1.20
C LEU A 268 16.55 11.66 -2.57
N LYS A 269 15.46 11.70 -3.35
CA LYS A 269 15.42 11.14 -4.71
C LYS A 269 16.39 11.86 -5.65
N LEU A 270 16.49 13.18 -5.54
CA LEU A 270 17.43 13.99 -6.29
C LEU A 270 18.86 13.58 -5.94
N HIS A 271 19.21 13.53 -4.66
CA HIS A 271 20.54 13.16 -4.18
C HIS A 271 20.97 11.76 -4.65
N THR A 272 20.10 10.76 -4.48
CA THR A 272 20.35 9.38 -4.90
C THR A 272 20.51 9.25 -6.42
N SER A 273 19.67 9.94 -7.19
CA SER A 273 19.75 9.94 -8.66
C SER A 273 20.98 10.69 -9.15
N TRP A 274 21.33 11.80 -8.51
CA TRP A 274 22.51 12.62 -8.81
C TRP A 274 23.81 11.84 -8.56
N ARG A 275 23.96 11.20 -7.39
CA ARG A 275 25.13 10.35 -7.10
C ARG A 275 25.25 9.19 -8.08
N ARG A 276 24.14 8.55 -8.44
CA ARG A 276 24.13 7.46 -9.45
C ARG A 276 24.54 7.96 -10.83
N LEU A 277 24.03 9.13 -11.26
CA LEU A 277 24.39 9.74 -12.54
C LEU A 277 25.89 10.06 -12.57
N ASN A 278 26.44 10.62 -11.49
CA ASN A 278 27.85 10.94 -11.41
C ASN A 278 28.73 9.68 -11.55
N GLY A 279 28.42 8.61 -10.79
CA GLY A 279 29.16 7.36 -10.89
C GLY A 279 29.06 6.67 -12.27
N LEU A 280 27.91 6.78 -12.94
CA LEU A 280 27.75 6.27 -14.32
C LEU A 280 28.55 7.11 -15.32
N GLN A 281 28.57 8.43 -15.15
CA GLN A 281 29.33 9.34 -16.00
C GLN A 281 30.83 9.08 -15.90
N GLU A 282 31.36 8.90 -14.69
CA GLU A 282 32.78 8.56 -14.47
C GLU A 282 33.16 7.24 -15.13
N ARG A 283 32.35 6.19 -14.96
CA ARG A 283 32.58 4.89 -15.60
C ARG A 283 32.52 4.97 -17.12
N LEU A 284 31.49 5.62 -17.65
CA LEU A 284 31.32 5.77 -19.09
C LEU A 284 32.42 6.66 -19.68
N TRP A 285 32.93 7.65 -18.93
CA TRP A 285 34.08 8.46 -19.32
C TRP A 285 35.37 7.63 -19.43
N VAL A 286 35.60 6.71 -18.49
CA VAL A 286 36.76 5.79 -18.53
C VAL A 286 36.65 4.79 -19.69
N GLU A 287 35.44 4.27 -19.96
CA GLU A 287 35.19 3.34 -21.07
C GLU A 287 35.19 4.06 -22.43
N SER A 288 34.89 5.36 -22.48
CA SER A 288 34.93 6.15 -23.71
C SER A 288 36.36 6.60 -24.06
N GLY A 289 37.00 5.77 -24.88
CA GLY A 289 38.27 6.09 -25.52
C GLY A 289 38.22 7.31 -26.46
N SER A 290 39.35 7.63 -27.10
CA SER A 290 39.47 8.73 -28.06
C SER A 290 38.62 8.58 -29.32
N SER A 291 38.13 7.36 -29.59
CA SER A 291 37.36 7.03 -30.80
C SER A 291 35.84 7.24 -30.68
N THR A 292 35.34 7.82 -29.59
CA THR A 292 33.89 8.00 -29.36
C THR A 292 33.50 9.46 -29.11
N PRO A 293 33.51 10.32 -30.15
CA PRO A 293 33.27 11.78 -30.00
C PRO A 293 31.86 12.11 -29.54
N HIS A 294 30.83 11.46 -30.10
CA HIS A 294 29.43 11.71 -29.73
C HIS A 294 29.11 11.31 -28.29
N LEU A 295 29.77 10.25 -27.79
CA LEU A 295 29.68 9.85 -26.38
C LEU A 295 30.26 10.93 -25.46
N ARG A 296 31.35 11.59 -25.87
CA ARG A 296 31.93 12.70 -25.10
C ARG A 296 31.07 13.96 -25.13
N GLU A 297 30.44 14.26 -26.26
CA GLU A 297 29.45 15.34 -26.35
C GLU A 297 28.27 15.10 -25.40
N LEU A 298 27.73 13.87 -25.40
CA LEU A 298 26.67 13.46 -24.46
C LEU A 298 27.12 13.59 -23.00
N LEU A 299 28.32 13.09 -22.67
CA LEU A 299 28.88 13.20 -21.32
C LEU A 299 29.04 14.66 -20.89
N THR A 300 29.46 15.54 -21.79
CA THR A 300 29.58 16.98 -21.53
C THR A 300 28.22 17.62 -21.27
N ALA A 301 27.19 17.24 -22.03
CA ALA A 301 25.82 17.71 -21.79
C ALA A 301 25.29 17.23 -20.44
N LEU A 302 25.49 15.95 -20.09
CA LEU A 302 25.10 15.38 -18.80
C LEU A 302 25.84 16.01 -17.62
N GLN A 303 27.06 16.53 -17.85
CA GLN A 303 27.84 17.23 -16.81
C GLN A 303 27.11 18.43 -16.21
N THR A 304 26.20 19.06 -16.97
CA THR A 304 25.37 20.17 -16.47
C THR A 304 24.37 19.76 -15.38
N LEU A 305 24.10 18.46 -15.26
CA LEU A 305 23.20 17.85 -14.29
C LEU A 305 23.92 17.02 -13.22
N SER A 306 25.17 16.61 -13.45
CA SER A 306 25.96 15.83 -12.47
C SER A 306 26.96 16.67 -11.68
N GLY A 307 27.30 17.88 -12.12
CA GLY A 307 28.21 18.76 -11.38
C GLY A 307 27.60 19.33 -10.08
N ASN A 308 28.47 19.83 -9.19
CA ASN A 308 28.08 20.43 -7.90
C ASN A 308 27.12 21.64 -8.05
N THR A 309 27.13 22.29 -9.20
CA THR A 309 26.14 23.32 -9.56
C THR A 309 25.28 22.83 -10.71
N MET A 310 24.12 22.28 -10.39
CA MET A 310 23.14 21.83 -11.37
C MET A 310 22.38 23.01 -11.96
N ARG A 311 22.15 22.96 -13.28
CA ARG A 311 21.29 23.92 -13.97
C ARG A 311 20.13 23.16 -14.61
N VAL A 312 18.95 23.31 -14.03
CA VAL A 312 17.74 22.62 -14.50
C VAL A 312 16.79 23.65 -15.09
N SER A 313 16.36 23.40 -16.33
CA SER A 313 15.25 24.14 -16.93
C SER A 313 13.95 23.48 -16.48
N LEU A 314 13.02 24.26 -15.94
CA LEU A 314 11.71 23.76 -15.52
C LEU A 314 10.72 23.65 -16.71
N GLY A 315 11.21 23.85 -17.94
CA GLY A 315 10.40 23.80 -19.15
C GLY A 315 9.45 25.00 -19.31
N GLU A 316 8.67 24.97 -20.39
CA GLU A 316 7.72 26.04 -20.73
C GLU A 316 6.54 26.12 -19.74
N LEU A 317 6.16 24.98 -19.15
CA LEU A 317 5.08 24.89 -18.15
C LEU A 317 5.35 25.67 -16.86
N ALA A 318 6.62 25.97 -16.56
CA ALA A 318 7.03 26.82 -15.44
C ALA A 318 7.45 28.23 -15.89
N GLY A 319 7.04 28.65 -17.09
CA GLY A 319 7.35 29.96 -17.66
C GLY A 319 8.82 30.12 -18.09
N GLY A 320 9.48 29.02 -18.49
CA GLY A 320 10.87 29.05 -18.98
C GLY A 320 11.92 29.36 -17.90
N LYS A 321 11.54 29.27 -16.62
CA LYS A 321 12.45 29.52 -15.50
C LYS A 321 13.56 28.47 -15.48
N ARG A 322 14.79 28.95 -15.28
CA ARG A 322 15.98 28.12 -15.03
C ARG A 322 16.33 28.20 -13.56
N VAL A 323 16.37 27.06 -12.90
CA VAL A 323 16.80 26.94 -11.50
C VAL A 323 18.25 26.52 -11.47
N ARG A 324 19.05 27.24 -10.67
CA ARG A 324 20.41 26.86 -10.36
C ARG A 324 20.43 26.32 -8.94
N LEU A 325 20.82 25.06 -8.79
CA LEU A 325 20.96 24.39 -7.51
C LEU A 325 22.44 24.17 -7.24
N GLN A 326 22.90 24.56 -6.06
CA GLN A 326 24.23 24.19 -5.58
C GLN A 326 24.05 23.09 -4.54
N LEU A 327 24.63 21.93 -4.80
CA LEU A 327 24.64 20.81 -3.86
C LEU A 327 25.89 20.94 -2.99
N VAL A 328 25.68 21.14 -1.70
CA VAL A 328 26.73 21.12 -0.68
C VAL A 328 26.41 19.95 0.23
N GLU A 329 27.28 18.95 0.25
CA GLU A 329 27.17 17.82 1.19
C GLU A 329 27.86 18.23 2.49
N GLU A 330 27.10 18.29 3.58
CA GLU A 330 27.65 18.45 4.92
C GLU A 330 28.08 17.08 5.45
N SER A 331 29.22 17.03 6.15
CA SER A 331 29.77 15.79 6.69
C SER A 331 28.85 15.24 7.80
N PRO A 332 28.62 13.92 7.88
CA PRO A 332 27.74 13.33 8.88
C PRO A 332 28.17 13.61 10.32
N ASP A 333 29.46 13.90 10.54
CA ASP A 333 30.04 14.26 11.84
C ASP A 333 29.57 15.63 12.39
N GLN A 334 28.88 16.43 11.57
CA GLN A 334 28.30 17.73 11.94
C GLN A 334 26.79 17.66 12.18
N LEU A 335 26.17 16.49 11.96
CA LEU A 335 24.75 16.27 12.21
C LEU A 335 24.59 15.64 13.60
N GLU A 336 24.01 16.36 14.54
CA GLU A 336 23.55 15.75 15.79
C GLU A 336 22.53 14.66 15.44
N ALA A 337 22.79 13.44 15.91
CA ALA A 337 21.85 12.34 15.73
C ALA A 337 20.52 12.72 16.40
N PRO A 338 19.36 12.51 15.75
CA PRO A 338 18.07 12.81 16.37
C PRO A 338 17.99 12.05 17.69
N ALA A 339 17.62 12.74 18.76
CA ALA A 339 17.42 12.12 20.06
C ALA A 339 16.36 11.03 19.90
N ILE A 340 16.76 9.76 20.06
CA ILE A 340 15.82 8.65 20.05
C ILE A 340 14.96 8.83 21.30
N ALA A 341 13.69 9.22 21.11
CA ALA A 341 12.71 9.22 22.18
C ALA A 341 12.60 7.78 22.69
N VAL A 342 13.23 7.52 23.84
CA VAL A 342 13.02 6.28 24.60
C VAL A 342 11.55 6.30 24.99
N LEU A 343 10.75 5.46 24.36
CA LEU A 343 9.41 5.12 24.82
C LEU A 343 9.54 4.69 26.27
N ALA A 344 9.18 5.58 27.20
CA ALA A 344 9.06 5.25 28.59
C ALA A 344 8.00 4.14 28.68
N GLN A 345 8.44 2.93 29.02
CA GLN A 345 7.56 1.86 29.42
C GLN A 345 6.82 2.35 30.66
N ALA A 346 5.53 2.67 30.50
CA ALA A 346 4.63 2.91 31.61
C ALA A 346 4.50 1.60 32.41
N GLY A 347 4.91 1.64 33.67
CA GLY A 347 4.58 0.65 34.69
C GLY A 347 3.29 1.01 35.41
#